data_AF-A0A4Q3ULQ2-F1
#
_entry.id   AF-A0A4Q3ULQ2-F1
#
_cell.length_a   1.000
_cell.length_b   1.000
_cell.length_c   1.000
_cell.angle_alpha   90.00
_cell.angle_beta   90.00
_cell.angle_gamma   90.00
#
_symmetry.space_group_name_H-M   'P 1'
#
loop_
_entity.id
_entity.type
_entity.pdbx_description
1 polymer ?
#
loop_
_entity_poly.entity_id
_entity_poly.type
_entity_poly.pdbx_seq_one_letter_code
_entity_poly.pdbx_strand_id
1 'polypeptide(L)'
;MTRVTLAVTAVLASISVGGTAQAQDARALWGARTAAACPQISQAPTVASALSLVRCAKERQSTASGESWLVEDLQVQVGGPTSFVAMYNSVTMPDADTTKRVYPIRGSWTWSVCILRADAKIYGDPNMNCRETPVTQASGACWQTTFGDWRCQMNGTSGATVKPKRPR
;
A
#
# COMPACT_ATOMS: atom_id res chain seq x y z
N MET A 1 18.61 34.12 55.91
CA MET A 1 18.16 34.47 54.55
C MET A 1 18.98 33.68 53.56
N THR A 2 18.45 32.56 53.05
CA THR A 2 19.08 31.81 51.95
C THR A 2 17.97 31.11 51.18
N ARG A 3 17.65 31.60 49.97
CA ARG A 3 16.67 31.00 49.06
C ARG A 3 17.40 30.00 48.18
N VAL A 4 16.94 28.76 48.13
CA VAL A 4 17.39 27.74 47.16
C VAL A 4 16.31 27.64 46.08
N THR A 5 16.66 28.02 44.86
CA THR A 5 15.79 27.95 43.69
C THR A 5 16.07 26.65 42.96
N LEU A 6 15.11 25.71 42.94
CA LEU A 6 15.17 24.51 42.11
C LEU A 6 14.68 24.84 40.70
N ALA A 7 15.57 24.74 39.71
CA ALA A 7 15.22 24.76 38.29
C ALA A 7 14.80 23.34 37.86
N VAL A 8 13.55 23.19 37.42
CA VAL A 8 13.04 21.94 36.83
C VAL A 8 13.23 22.03 35.32
N THR A 9 14.20 21.29 34.79
CA THR A 9 14.44 21.17 33.34
C THR A 9 13.43 20.18 32.75
N ALA A 10 12.46 20.67 31.98
CA ALA A 10 11.52 19.84 31.23
C ALA A 10 12.21 19.31 29.95
N VAL A 11 12.47 18.00 29.89
CA VAL A 11 12.93 17.33 28.66
C VAL A 11 11.68 16.94 27.86
N LEU A 12 11.40 17.69 26.79
CA LEU A 12 10.43 17.33 25.76
C LEU A 12 11.04 16.21 24.89
N ALA A 13 10.63 14.97 25.14
CA ALA A 13 10.94 13.84 24.27
C ALA A 13 9.96 13.84 23.07
N SER A 14 10.46 14.23 21.90
CA SER A 14 9.77 14.14 20.62
C SER A 14 9.60 12.67 20.22
N ILE A 15 8.39 12.12 20.30
CA ILE A 15 8.10 10.78 19.79
C ILE A 15 7.87 10.89 18.28
N SER A 16 8.92 10.64 17.50
CA SER A 16 8.81 10.41 16.06
C SER A 16 8.12 9.07 15.80
N VAL A 17 6.88 9.09 15.31
CA VAL A 17 6.16 7.91 14.81
C VAL A 17 6.80 7.53 13.46
N GLY A 18 7.88 6.73 13.53
CA GLY A 18 8.45 6.07 12.36
C GLY A 18 7.55 4.90 11.93
N GLY A 19 7.20 4.85 10.65
CA GLY A 19 6.42 3.75 10.07
C GLY A 19 7.09 2.42 10.34
N THR A 20 6.32 1.45 10.85
CA THR A 20 6.80 0.10 11.08
C THR A 20 7.11 -0.57 9.74
N ALA A 21 8.39 -0.79 9.46
CA ALA A 21 8.78 -1.83 8.52
C ALA A 21 8.25 -3.16 9.08
N GLN A 22 7.28 -3.78 8.41
CA GLN A 22 6.83 -5.12 8.79
C GLN A 22 8.00 -6.08 8.62
N ALA A 23 8.43 -6.71 9.72
CA ALA A 23 9.51 -7.68 9.73
C ALA A 23 9.23 -8.81 8.73
N GLN A 24 10.22 -9.10 7.88
CA GLN A 24 10.17 -10.17 6.89
C GLN A 24 10.36 -11.52 7.59
N ASP A 25 9.43 -12.45 7.42
CA ASP A 25 9.62 -13.82 7.89
C ASP A 25 10.51 -14.57 6.90
N ALA A 26 11.73 -14.92 7.31
CA ALA A 26 12.67 -15.71 6.51
C ALA A 26 12.15 -17.13 6.19
N ARG A 27 11.07 -17.59 6.85
CA ARG A 27 10.32 -18.82 6.53
C ARG A 27 9.20 -18.60 5.53
N ALA A 28 8.94 -17.37 5.09
CA ALA A 28 7.94 -17.09 4.06
C ALA A 28 8.34 -17.76 2.74
N LEU A 29 7.39 -18.42 2.09
CA LEU A 29 7.58 -19.17 0.84
C LEU A 29 8.25 -18.35 -0.29
N TRP A 30 8.08 -17.03 -0.23
CA TRP A 30 8.64 -16.06 -1.17
C TRP A 30 9.78 -15.19 -0.61
N GLY A 31 10.21 -15.37 0.65
CA GLY A 31 11.21 -14.46 1.27
C GLY A 31 10.73 -13.01 1.36
N ALA A 32 9.41 -12.82 1.45
CA ALA A 32 8.77 -11.53 1.42
C ALA A 32 7.70 -11.47 2.51
N ARG A 33 7.33 -10.25 2.92
CA ARG A 33 6.17 -10.07 3.81
C ARG A 33 4.89 -10.64 3.18
N THR A 34 3.89 -10.87 4.02
CA THR A 34 2.57 -11.28 3.56
C THR A 34 1.83 -10.13 2.86
N ALA A 35 0.92 -10.49 1.95
CA ALA A 35 -0.02 -9.54 1.36
C ALA A 35 -0.92 -8.93 2.44
N ALA A 36 -1.18 -7.63 2.35
CA ALA A 36 -2.04 -6.93 3.29
C ALA A 36 -3.49 -7.42 3.18
N ALA A 37 -4.12 -7.68 4.33
CA ALA A 37 -5.56 -7.93 4.40
C ALA A 37 -6.35 -6.63 4.15
N CYS A 38 -7.51 -6.73 3.50
CA CYS A 38 -8.37 -5.58 3.29
C CYS A 38 -9.19 -5.24 4.54
N PRO A 39 -9.05 -4.03 5.11
CA PRO A 39 -9.92 -3.58 6.18
C PRO A 39 -11.32 -3.26 5.65
N GLN A 40 -12.34 -3.43 6.49
CA GLN A 40 -13.66 -2.85 6.24
C GLN A 40 -13.68 -1.42 6.79
N ILE A 41 -13.99 -0.47 5.92
CA ILE A 41 -13.96 0.96 6.23
C ILE A 41 -15.28 1.56 5.77
N SER A 42 -16.06 2.11 6.68
CA SER A 42 -17.35 2.73 6.38
C SER A 42 -17.29 4.27 6.33
N GLN A 43 -16.25 4.86 6.91
CA GLN A 43 -16.01 6.30 6.88
C GLN A 43 -15.34 6.74 5.58
N ALA A 44 -15.61 7.98 5.17
CA ALA A 44 -14.96 8.58 4.01
C ALA A 44 -13.42 8.48 4.10
N PRO A 45 -12.74 8.23 2.98
CA PRO A 45 -11.33 7.86 2.98
C PRO A 45 -10.44 9.05 3.39
N THR A 46 -9.68 8.84 4.45
CA THR A 46 -8.45 9.60 4.74
C THR A 46 -7.30 9.08 3.88
N VAL A 47 -6.17 9.80 3.88
CA VAL A 47 -4.94 9.31 3.24
C VAL A 47 -4.51 7.94 3.79
N ALA A 48 -4.59 7.73 5.10
CA ALA A 48 -4.18 6.48 5.73
C ALA A 48 -5.08 5.31 5.32
N SER A 49 -6.41 5.49 5.38
CA SER A 49 -7.35 4.45 4.95
C SER A 49 -7.26 4.18 3.44
N ALA A 50 -7.06 5.21 2.62
CA ALA A 50 -6.88 5.04 1.18
C ALA A 50 -5.61 4.25 0.85
N LEU A 51 -4.51 4.50 1.57
CA LEU A 51 -3.27 3.74 1.43
C LEU A 51 -3.50 2.25 1.74
N SER A 52 -4.18 1.93 2.84
CA SER A 52 -4.49 0.54 3.21
C SER A 52 -5.38 -0.15 2.17
N LEU A 53 -6.43 0.53 1.71
CA LEU A 53 -7.36 -0.01 0.71
C LEU A 53 -6.69 -0.22 -0.66
N VAL A 54 -5.88 0.74 -1.13
CA VAL A 54 -5.12 0.58 -2.38
C VAL A 54 -4.13 -0.57 -2.28
N ARG A 55 -3.41 -0.69 -1.16
CA ARG A 55 -2.45 -1.76 -0.93
C ARG A 55 -3.14 -3.13 -0.99
N CYS A 56 -4.14 -3.35 -0.16
CA CYS A 56 -4.80 -4.65 -0.07
C CYS A 56 -5.51 -5.04 -1.38
N ALA A 57 -6.07 -4.09 -2.12
CA ALA A 57 -6.74 -4.35 -3.40
C ALA A 57 -5.78 -4.83 -4.50
N LYS A 58 -4.48 -4.58 -4.33
CA LYS A 58 -3.43 -4.91 -5.29
C LYS A 58 -2.59 -6.11 -4.90
N GLU A 59 -2.42 -6.33 -3.61
CA GLU A 59 -1.57 -7.39 -3.10
C GLU A 59 -2.27 -8.74 -3.13
N ARG A 60 -1.53 -9.78 -3.53
CA ARG A 60 -2.01 -11.15 -3.54
C ARG A 60 -0.86 -12.12 -3.48
N GLN A 61 -1.06 -13.25 -2.82
CA GLN A 61 -0.11 -14.35 -2.77
C GLN A 61 -0.86 -15.63 -3.09
N SER A 62 -0.33 -16.43 -4.01
CA SER A 62 -0.95 -17.68 -4.43
C SER A 62 0.11 -18.73 -4.66
N THR A 63 0.07 -19.78 -3.85
CA THR A 63 0.90 -20.97 -4.08
C THR A 63 0.50 -21.70 -5.36
N ALA A 64 -0.77 -21.61 -5.79
CA ALA A 64 -1.25 -22.20 -7.03
C ALA A 64 -0.64 -21.54 -8.27
N SER A 65 -0.41 -20.22 -8.26
CA SER A 65 0.30 -19.53 -9.34
C SER A 65 1.82 -19.42 -9.09
N GLY A 66 2.30 -19.85 -7.93
CA GLY A 66 3.70 -19.70 -7.51
C GLY A 66 4.15 -18.25 -7.25
N GLU A 67 3.25 -17.27 -7.30
CA GLU A 67 3.61 -15.85 -7.29
C GLU A 67 3.10 -15.10 -6.06
N SER A 68 3.92 -14.16 -5.60
CA SER A 68 3.58 -13.12 -4.62
C SER A 68 3.67 -11.76 -5.29
N TRP A 69 2.55 -11.04 -5.34
CA TRP A 69 2.45 -9.68 -5.83
C TRP A 69 2.28 -8.73 -4.66
N LEU A 70 3.29 -7.88 -4.43
CA LEU A 70 3.31 -6.90 -3.35
C LEU A 70 3.44 -5.48 -3.89
N VAL A 71 2.90 -4.51 -3.17
CA VAL A 71 3.03 -3.08 -3.47
C VAL A 71 3.99 -2.46 -2.46
N GLU A 72 5.15 -2.01 -2.89
CA GLU A 72 6.13 -1.33 -2.05
C GLU A 72 6.16 0.17 -2.33
N ASP A 73 6.70 0.97 -1.40
CA ASP A 73 6.81 2.44 -1.53
C ASP A 73 5.51 3.15 -1.94
N LEU A 74 4.36 2.60 -1.51
CA LEU A 74 3.06 3.13 -1.88
C LEU A 74 2.88 4.55 -1.35
N GLN A 75 2.61 5.48 -2.26
CA GLN A 75 2.20 6.84 -1.95
C GLN A 75 0.80 7.07 -2.48
N VAL A 76 -0.04 7.70 -1.67
CA VAL A 76 -1.42 8.05 -2.04
C VAL A 76 -1.68 9.48 -1.59
N GLN A 77 -2.26 10.26 -2.49
CA GLN A 77 -2.87 11.56 -2.21
C GLN A 77 -4.36 11.45 -2.51
N VAL A 78 -5.19 12.03 -1.64
CA VAL A 78 -6.66 12.03 -1.79
C VAL A 78 -7.10 13.45 -2.15
N GLY A 79 -7.77 13.59 -3.28
CA GLY A 79 -8.36 14.84 -3.72
C GLY A 79 -9.73 15.10 -3.09
N GLY A 80 -10.31 16.28 -3.36
CA GLY A 80 -11.64 16.64 -2.88
C GLY A 80 -12.77 15.79 -3.50
N PRO A 81 -13.92 15.67 -2.83
CA PRO A 81 -15.03 14.84 -3.29
C PRO A 81 -15.60 15.33 -4.62
N THR A 82 -15.87 14.40 -5.54
CA THR A 82 -16.50 14.65 -6.84
C THR A 82 -17.71 13.74 -7.05
N SER A 83 -18.49 13.97 -8.10
CA SER A 83 -19.61 13.09 -8.46
C SER A 83 -19.11 11.77 -9.06
N PHE A 84 -19.87 10.69 -8.92
CA PHE A 84 -19.58 9.42 -9.58
C PHE A 84 -19.42 9.58 -11.11
N VAL A 85 -20.31 10.36 -11.73
CA VAL A 85 -20.32 10.64 -13.18
C VAL A 85 -19.05 11.37 -13.65
N ALA A 86 -18.37 12.12 -12.79
CA ALA A 86 -17.10 12.73 -13.18
C ALA A 86 -15.95 11.70 -13.34
N MET A 87 -16.09 10.51 -12.74
CA MET A 87 -15.03 9.49 -12.68
C MET A 87 -15.34 8.20 -13.43
N TYR A 88 -16.61 7.91 -13.76
CA TYR A 88 -17.04 6.59 -14.26
C TYR A 88 -16.34 6.14 -15.56
N ASN A 89 -15.97 7.08 -16.43
CA ASN A 89 -15.23 6.79 -17.67
C ASN A 89 -13.72 6.65 -17.48
N SER A 90 -13.19 7.02 -16.31
CA SER A 90 -11.74 7.02 -16.03
C SER A 90 -11.33 5.90 -15.09
N VAL A 91 -12.25 5.41 -14.25
CA VAL A 91 -11.97 4.39 -13.24
C VAL A 91 -13.12 3.40 -13.18
N THR A 92 -12.81 2.11 -13.30
CA THR A 92 -13.75 1.04 -13.01
C THR A 92 -14.03 1.00 -11.51
N MET A 93 -15.27 1.24 -11.12
CA MET A 93 -15.71 1.29 -9.72
C MET A 93 -16.80 0.23 -9.48
N PRO A 94 -16.44 -1.05 -9.34
CA PRO A 94 -17.42 -2.12 -9.13
C PRO A 94 -18.18 -1.93 -7.83
N ASP A 95 -19.46 -2.30 -7.86
CA ASP A 95 -20.41 -2.23 -6.73
C ASP A 95 -20.61 -0.82 -6.16
N ALA A 96 -20.19 0.23 -6.88
CA ALA A 96 -20.31 1.60 -6.42
C ALA A 96 -21.77 2.02 -6.24
N ASP A 97 -22.05 2.67 -5.12
CA ASP A 97 -23.27 3.46 -4.98
C ASP A 97 -23.13 4.73 -5.80
N THR A 98 -23.79 4.76 -6.96
CA THR A 98 -23.70 5.86 -7.93
C THR A 98 -24.33 7.16 -7.44
N THR A 99 -25.05 7.13 -6.31
CA THR A 99 -25.62 8.32 -5.65
C THR A 99 -24.61 9.01 -4.72
N LYS A 100 -23.48 8.37 -4.41
CA LYS A 100 -22.48 8.87 -3.47
C LYS A 100 -21.37 9.65 -4.16
N ARG A 101 -20.64 10.39 -3.35
CA ARG A 101 -19.41 11.08 -3.77
C ARG A 101 -18.26 10.09 -3.91
N VAL A 102 -17.39 10.38 -4.87
CA VAL A 102 -16.15 9.66 -5.14
C VAL A 102 -14.98 10.56 -4.77
N TYR A 103 -13.89 9.99 -4.26
CA TYR A 103 -12.68 10.71 -3.93
C TYR A 103 -11.58 10.34 -4.94
N PRO A 104 -11.17 11.24 -5.83
CA PRO A 104 -10.08 10.95 -6.76
C PRO A 104 -8.78 10.78 -5.98
N ILE A 105 -7.95 9.82 -6.39
CA ILE A 105 -6.65 9.57 -5.77
C ILE A 105 -5.55 9.58 -6.82
N ARG A 106 -4.33 9.92 -6.40
CA ARG A 106 -3.12 9.85 -7.23
C ARG A 106 -1.91 9.45 -6.39
N GLY A 107 -0.85 9.02 -7.05
CA GLY A 107 0.39 8.66 -6.37
C GLY A 107 1.25 7.70 -7.18
N SER A 108 1.98 6.84 -6.47
CA SER A 108 3.00 5.97 -7.04
C SER A 108 3.18 4.71 -6.20
N TRP A 109 3.76 3.67 -6.77
CA TRP A 109 4.23 2.51 -6.01
C TRP A 109 5.32 1.75 -6.77
N THR A 110 5.92 0.76 -6.13
CA THR A 110 6.81 -0.23 -6.74
C THR A 110 6.14 -1.59 -6.66
N TRP A 111 5.86 -2.22 -7.78
CA TRP A 111 5.51 -3.64 -7.76
C TRP A 111 6.71 -4.45 -7.29
N SER A 112 6.50 -5.35 -6.35
CA SER A 112 7.47 -6.35 -5.92
C SER A 112 6.86 -7.71 -6.20
N VAL A 113 7.26 -8.34 -7.29
CA VAL A 113 6.72 -9.64 -7.71
C VAL A 113 7.77 -10.72 -7.48
N CYS A 114 7.43 -11.72 -6.68
CA CYS A 114 8.31 -12.80 -6.31
C CYS A 114 7.76 -14.15 -6.75
N ILE A 115 8.63 -15.05 -7.22
CA ILE A 115 8.31 -16.48 -7.37
C ILE A 115 8.67 -17.23 -6.09
N LEU A 116 8.21 -18.48 -5.93
CA LEU A 116 8.58 -19.30 -4.78
C LEU A 116 10.10 -19.44 -4.70
N ARG A 117 10.66 -19.38 -3.49
CA ARG A 117 12.10 -19.59 -3.27
C ARG A 117 12.56 -20.98 -3.71
N ALA A 118 11.67 -21.98 -3.59
CA ALA A 118 11.91 -23.33 -4.07
C ALA A 118 12.12 -23.37 -5.59
N ASP A 119 11.34 -22.58 -6.34
CA ASP A 119 11.47 -22.49 -7.81
C ASP A 119 12.72 -21.70 -8.19
N ALA A 120 12.99 -20.58 -7.51
CA ALA A 120 14.19 -19.78 -7.75
C ALA A 120 15.49 -20.56 -7.50
N LYS A 121 15.50 -21.50 -6.54
CA LYS A 121 16.64 -22.40 -6.28
C LYS A 121 17.03 -23.22 -7.52
N ILE A 122 16.07 -23.58 -8.38
CA ILE A 122 16.34 -24.32 -9.63
C ILE A 122 17.24 -23.48 -10.55
N TYR A 123 17.15 -22.16 -10.47
CA TYR A 123 17.89 -21.20 -11.29
C TYR A 123 19.12 -20.61 -10.60
N GLY A 124 19.48 -21.08 -9.39
CA GLY A 124 20.73 -20.75 -8.71
C GLY A 124 20.55 -20.22 -7.29
N ASP A 125 19.98 -19.02 -7.14
CA ASP A 125 19.89 -18.33 -5.85
C ASP A 125 18.43 -18.12 -5.39
N PRO A 126 17.98 -18.81 -4.32
CA PRO A 126 16.63 -18.66 -3.77
C PRO A 126 16.33 -17.27 -3.19
N ASN A 127 17.33 -16.40 -3.01
CA ASN A 127 17.15 -15.01 -2.54
C ASN A 127 17.00 -14.01 -3.70
N MET A 128 17.25 -14.45 -4.94
CA MET A 128 17.06 -13.68 -6.17
C MET A 128 15.74 -14.05 -6.87
N ASN A 129 14.69 -14.26 -6.07
CA ASN A 129 13.38 -14.73 -6.53
C ASN A 129 12.39 -13.60 -6.84
N CYS A 130 12.77 -12.33 -6.64
CA CYS A 130 11.91 -11.17 -6.80
C CYS A 130 12.39 -10.23 -7.92
N ARG A 131 11.44 -9.48 -8.48
CA ARG A 131 11.67 -8.36 -9.39
C ARG A 131 10.88 -7.15 -8.94
N GLU A 132 11.42 -5.96 -9.16
CA GLU A 132 10.74 -4.70 -8.81
C GLU A 132 10.42 -3.87 -10.05
N THR A 133 9.22 -3.31 -10.13
CA THR A 133 8.80 -2.48 -11.27
C THR A 133 8.12 -1.21 -10.76
N PRO A 134 8.70 -0.02 -10.93
CA PRO A 134 8.11 1.21 -10.45
C PRO A 134 6.91 1.64 -11.30
N VAL A 135 5.91 2.21 -10.66
CA VAL A 135 4.80 2.95 -11.24
C VAL A 135 4.87 4.36 -10.66
N THR A 136 5.43 5.29 -11.42
CA THR A 136 5.79 6.63 -10.93
C THR A 136 4.64 7.62 -10.96
N GLN A 137 3.65 7.37 -11.82
CA GLN A 137 2.44 8.18 -11.92
C GLN A 137 1.24 7.27 -12.08
N ALA A 138 0.36 7.31 -11.09
CA ALA A 138 -0.89 6.58 -11.11
C ALA A 138 -2.03 7.44 -10.59
N SER A 139 -3.23 7.16 -11.10
CA SER A 139 -4.47 7.84 -10.75
C SER A 139 -5.58 6.82 -10.55
N GLY A 140 -6.63 7.25 -9.85
CA GLY A 140 -7.75 6.39 -9.54
C GLY A 140 -8.80 7.06 -8.69
N ALA A 141 -9.56 6.25 -7.98
CA ALA A 141 -10.61 6.72 -7.09
C ALA A 141 -10.77 5.81 -5.86
N CYS A 142 -11.32 6.41 -4.81
CA CYS A 142 -12.01 5.72 -3.75
C CYS A 142 -13.52 5.96 -3.85
N TRP A 143 -14.32 4.91 -3.75
CA TRP A 143 -15.77 4.96 -3.85
C TRP A 143 -16.43 4.15 -2.73
N GLN A 144 -17.63 4.57 -2.35
CA GLN A 144 -18.47 3.80 -1.45
C GLN A 144 -19.25 2.76 -2.25
N THR A 145 -19.33 1.54 -1.73
CA THR A 145 -20.16 0.47 -2.29
C THR A 145 -21.61 0.62 -1.86
N THR A 146 -22.53 -0.09 -2.53
CA THR A 146 -23.94 -0.18 -2.13
C THR A 146 -24.17 -0.78 -0.74
N PHE A 147 -23.16 -1.46 -0.18
CA PHE A 147 -23.17 -1.98 1.20
C PHE A 147 -22.60 -0.99 2.23
N GLY A 148 -22.12 0.18 1.81
CA GLY A 148 -21.62 1.24 2.69
C GLY A 148 -20.11 1.19 2.97
N ASP A 149 -19.42 0.12 2.57
CA ASP A 149 -17.97 0.00 2.68
C ASP A 149 -17.24 0.75 1.56
N TRP A 150 -16.05 1.27 1.86
CA TRP A 150 -15.20 1.97 0.91
C TRP A 150 -14.20 1.05 0.23
N ARG A 151 -13.99 1.29 -1.06
CA ARG A 151 -12.94 0.66 -1.87
C ARG A 151 -12.09 1.74 -2.52
N CYS A 152 -10.82 1.43 -2.77
CA CYS A 152 -9.91 2.31 -3.48
C CYS A 152 -9.12 1.53 -4.52
N GLN A 153 -8.99 2.09 -5.72
CA GLN A 153 -8.15 1.55 -6.77
C GLN A 153 -7.46 2.68 -7.52
N MET A 154 -6.22 2.44 -7.91
CA MET A 154 -5.45 3.31 -8.81
C MET A 154 -4.66 2.47 -9.80
N ASN A 155 -4.49 2.98 -11.02
CA ASN A 155 -3.72 2.33 -12.08
C ASN A 155 -2.73 3.33 -12.67
N GLY A 156 -1.65 2.83 -13.24
CA GLY A 156 -0.60 3.64 -13.84
C GLY A 156 0.32 2.79 -14.70
N THR A 157 1.11 3.46 -15.53
CA THR A 157 2.06 2.79 -16.43
C THR A 157 3.28 2.33 -15.64
N SER A 158 3.63 1.05 -15.80
CA SER A 158 4.85 0.47 -15.25
C SER A 158 6.08 0.94 -16.03
N GLY A 159 7.14 1.27 -15.30
CA GLY A 159 8.47 1.52 -15.86
C GLY A 159 9.25 0.23 -16.13
N ALA A 160 10.57 0.38 -16.30
CA ALA A 160 11.46 -0.76 -16.49
C ALA A 160 11.54 -1.62 -15.21
N THR A 161 11.54 -2.93 -15.39
CA THR A 161 11.76 -3.87 -14.28
C THR A 161 13.23 -3.85 -13.89
N VAL A 162 13.49 -3.77 -12.58
CA VAL A 162 14.81 -3.67 -11.98
C VAL A 162 15.02 -4.78 -10.95
N LYS A 163 16.29 -4.99 -10.57
CA LYS A 163 16.63 -5.84 -9.44
C LYS A 163 16.02 -5.27 -8.16
N PRO A 164 15.55 -6.13 -7.22
CA PRO A 164 14.99 -5.67 -5.97
C PRO A 164 15.99 -4.83 -5.18
N LYS A 165 15.52 -3.73 -4.58
CA LYS A 165 16.32 -2.94 -3.63
C LYS A 165 16.32 -3.55 -2.22
N ARG A 166 15.33 -4.39 -1.93
CA ARG A 166 15.10 -4.98 -0.61
C ARG A 166 15.71 -6.38 -0.52
N PRO A 167 16.47 -6.69 0.54
CA PRO A 167 16.87 -8.06 0.86
C PRO A 167 15.64 -8.98 0.98
N ARG A 168 15.79 -10.26 0.64
CA ARG A 168 14.73 -11.30 0.70
C ARG A 168 15.22 -12.51 1.47
#